data_AF-A0A127PZR2-F1
#
_entry.id   AF-A0A127PZR2-F1
#
_cell.length_a   1.000
_cell.length_b   1.000
_cell.length_c   1.000
_cell.angle_alpha   90.00
_cell.angle_beta   90.00
_cell.angle_gamma   90.00
#
_symmetry.space_group_name_H-M   'P 1'
#
loop_
_entity.id
_entity.type
_entity.pdbx_description
1 polymer ?
#
loop_
_entity_poly.entity_id
_entity_poly.type
_entity_poly.pdbx_seq_one_letter_code
_entity_poly.pdbx_strand_id
1 'polypeptide(L)'
;MSRTAAQRLMVFSDYTYTLETIIQAGQKNMSVISVPIRVHGDLRPSRLVKSMPSYIRRSIVTIVRIFVIYRPFFFFGTIGSVLFFAGFLIGLRFLWRYLMGEGDGHIQSLILASVLLGMGFQTLLIAFVADLLSANRKLLEDIRFKTAKLANGKNTNLASREDD
;
A
#
# COMPACT_ATOMS: atom_id res chain seq x y z
N MET A 1 21.00 12.53 5.97
CA MET A 1 19.82 12.07 6.75
C MET A 1 20.18 12.09 8.23
N SER A 2 19.33 12.61 9.11
CA SER A 2 19.57 12.53 10.57
C SER A 2 19.33 11.12 11.09
N ARG A 3 19.97 10.72 12.19
CA ARG A 3 19.79 9.40 12.83
C ARG A 3 18.32 9.09 13.11
N THR A 4 17.59 10.09 13.60
CA THR A 4 16.16 9.99 13.91
C THR A 4 15.31 9.74 12.65
N ALA A 5 15.64 10.37 11.53
CA ALA A 5 14.95 10.13 10.26
C ALA A 5 15.20 8.71 9.75
N ALA A 6 16.44 8.21 9.87
CA ALA A 6 16.80 6.85 9.47
C ALA A 6 16.06 5.78 10.26
N GLN A 7 15.92 5.97 11.57
CA GLN A 7 15.21 5.02 12.44
C GLN A 7 13.70 4.98 12.19
N ARG A 8 13.13 5.98 11.52
CA ARG A 8 11.70 6.04 11.18
C ARG A 8 11.37 5.41 9.82
N LEU A 9 12.35 5.20 8.95
CA LEU A 9 12.14 4.54 7.65
C LEU A 9 12.26 3.01 7.84
N MET A 10 11.43 2.25 7.14
CA MET A 10 11.53 0.79 7.08
C MET A 10 11.53 0.34 5.63
N VAL A 11 12.61 -0.28 5.19
CA VAL A 11 12.71 -0.79 3.82
C VAL A 11 12.19 -2.22 3.79
N PHE A 12 11.17 -2.48 3.00
CA PHE A 12 10.55 -3.80 2.80
C PHE A 12 10.85 -4.41 1.42
N SER A 13 11.35 -3.62 0.46
CA SER A 13 11.64 -4.08 -0.90
C SER A 13 13.02 -4.71 -1.03
N ASP A 14 13.08 -5.92 -1.61
CA ASP A 14 14.33 -6.61 -1.94
C ASP A 14 15.02 -6.09 -3.22
N TYR A 15 14.33 -5.27 -4.02
CA TYR A 15 14.80 -4.87 -5.35
C TYR A 15 15.30 -3.44 -5.41
N THR A 16 14.55 -2.49 -4.83
CA THR A 16 15.03 -1.10 -4.76
C THR A 16 14.49 -0.40 -3.53
N TYR A 17 15.43 0.09 -2.71
CA TYR A 17 15.10 0.86 -1.51
C TYR A 17 14.75 2.31 -1.86
N THR A 18 15.10 2.82 -3.05
CA THR A 18 14.96 4.25 -3.37
C THR A 18 13.52 4.69 -3.55
N LEU A 19 12.77 4.02 -4.43
CA LEU A 19 11.35 4.36 -4.63
C LEU A 19 10.55 4.23 -3.35
N GLU A 20 10.82 3.17 -2.60
CA GLU A 20 10.17 2.93 -1.32
C GLU A 20 10.49 4.03 -0.31
N THR A 21 11.76 4.30 -0.05
CA THR A 21 12.16 5.31 0.95
C THR A 21 11.69 6.71 0.59
N ILE A 22 11.65 7.08 -0.70
CA ILE A 22 11.11 8.37 -1.15
C ILE A 22 9.60 8.44 -0.91
N ILE A 23 8.84 7.39 -1.26
CA ILE A 23 7.39 7.35 -1.01
C ILE A 23 7.12 7.40 0.50
N GLN A 24 7.88 6.66 1.31
CA GLN A 24 7.74 6.69 2.78
C GLN A 24 8.11 8.04 3.37
N ALA A 25 9.17 8.68 2.89
CA ALA A 25 9.56 10.02 3.32
C ALA A 25 8.42 11.02 3.07
N GLY A 26 7.78 10.95 1.89
CA GLY A 26 6.59 11.75 1.58
C GLY A 26 5.41 11.45 2.51
N GLN A 27 5.05 10.17 2.70
CA GLN A 27 3.93 9.78 3.57
C GLN A 27 4.16 10.11 5.06
N LYS A 28 5.41 10.15 5.52
CA LYS A 28 5.80 10.54 6.89
C LYS A 28 6.12 12.03 7.02
N ASN A 29 5.79 12.86 6.01
CA ASN A 29 6.05 14.30 5.97
C ASN A 29 7.52 14.67 6.27
N MET A 30 8.48 13.87 5.79
CA MET A 30 9.89 14.18 5.91
C MET A 30 10.31 15.17 4.82
N SER A 31 11.15 16.15 5.17
CA SER A 31 11.72 17.07 4.19
C SER A 31 12.71 16.33 3.29
N VAL A 32 12.50 16.43 1.98
CA VAL A 32 13.36 15.86 0.93
C VAL A 32 13.78 16.98 0.00
N ILE A 33 15.08 17.14 -0.20
CA ILE A 33 15.66 18.08 -1.16
C ILE A 33 16.32 17.29 -2.30
N SER A 34 16.06 17.71 -3.53
CA SER A 34 16.76 17.19 -4.70
C SER A 34 17.98 18.05 -4.99
N VAL A 35 19.17 17.46 -4.97
CA VAL A 35 20.41 18.14 -5.33
C VAL A 35 20.80 17.64 -6.73
N PRO A 36 20.86 18.53 -7.74
CA PRO A 36 21.31 18.13 -9.06
C PRO A 36 22.79 17.76 -9.00
N ILE A 37 23.12 16.53 -9.41
CA ILE A 37 24.49 16.04 -9.48
C ILE A 37 24.80 15.75 -10.94
N ARG A 38 25.93 16.27 -11.42
CA ARG A 38 26.38 16.01 -12.79
C ARG A 38 26.82 14.55 -12.90
N VAL A 39 26.24 13.82 -13.84
CA VAL A 39 26.58 12.40 -14.09
C VAL A 39 27.63 12.29 -15.19
N HIS A 40 28.49 11.28 -15.07
CA HIS A 40 29.34 10.86 -16.17
C HIS A 40 28.51 10.05 -17.18
N GLY A 41 28.98 9.97 -18.43
CA GLY A 41 28.36 9.13 -19.46
C GLY A 41 28.31 7.66 -19.04
N ASP A 42 27.47 6.88 -19.72
CA ASP A 42 27.21 5.49 -19.35
C ASP A 42 28.42 4.61 -19.69
N LEU A 43 29.31 4.38 -18.71
CA LEU A 43 30.58 3.67 -18.90
C LEU A 43 30.39 2.14 -19.00
N ARG A 44 29.21 1.60 -18.66
CA ARG A 44 28.92 0.15 -18.65
C ARG A 44 27.42 -0.14 -18.67
N PRO A 45 26.96 -1.23 -19.33
CA PRO A 45 25.57 -1.68 -19.24
C PRO A 45 25.11 -1.91 -17.78
N SER A 46 23.94 -1.35 -17.46
CA SER A 46 23.31 -1.45 -16.14
C SER A 46 23.04 -2.90 -15.73
N ARG A 47 23.56 -3.30 -14.55
CA ARG A 47 23.28 -4.62 -13.95
C ARG A 47 21.92 -4.66 -13.23
N LEU A 48 21.34 -3.50 -12.93
CA LEU A 48 20.09 -3.36 -12.19
C LEU A 48 18.88 -3.45 -13.13
N VAL A 49 19.00 -2.91 -14.36
CA VAL A 49 17.91 -2.82 -15.34
C VAL A 49 18.29 -3.58 -16.60
N LYS A 50 17.89 -4.85 -16.68
CA LYS A 50 18.13 -5.70 -17.86
C LYS A 50 17.23 -5.34 -19.05
N SER A 51 16.05 -4.77 -18.78
CA SER A 51 15.12 -4.28 -19.81
C SER A 51 14.13 -3.25 -19.23
N MET A 52 13.80 -2.21 -20.01
CA MET A 52 12.82 -1.18 -19.61
C MET A 52 11.44 -1.75 -19.24
N PRO A 53 10.85 -2.72 -19.97
CA PRO A 53 9.56 -3.29 -19.61
C PRO A 53 9.59 -4.07 -18.28
N SER A 54 10.69 -4.78 -17.99
CA SER A 54 10.83 -5.50 -16.72
C SER A 54 10.94 -4.54 -15.55
N TYR A 55 11.68 -3.43 -15.72
CA TYR A 55 11.78 -2.38 -14.73
C TYR A 55 10.43 -1.72 -14.44
N ILE A 56 9.68 -1.33 -15.48
CA ILE A 56 8.37 -0.68 -15.33
C ILE A 56 7.40 -1.60 -14.58
N ARG A 57 7.28 -2.88 -14.99
CA ARG A 57 6.39 -3.83 -14.30
C ARG A 57 6.74 -4.00 -12.83
N ARG A 58 8.03 -4.15 -12.50
CA ARG A 58 8.50 -4.30 -11.11
C ARG A 58 8.24 -3.03 -10.30
N SER A 59 8.50 -1.86 -10.87
CA SER A 59 8.24 -0.57 -10.21
C SER A 59 6.76 -0.37 -9.93
N ILE A 60 5.86 -0.73 -10.86
CA ILE A 60 4.41 -0.68 -10.65
C ILE A 60 4.00 -1.58 -9.49
N VAL A 61 4.50 -2.82 -9.44
CA VAL A 61 4.20 -3.75 -8.33
C VAL A 61 4.64 -3.17 -6.99
N THR A 62 5.84 -2.58 -6.91
CA THR A 62 6.32 -1.93 -5.68
C THR A 62 5.45 -0.74 -5.29
N ILE A 63 5.09 0.12 -6.24
CA ILE A 63 4.22 1.28 -6.00
C ILE A 63 2.84 0.82 -5.50
N VAL A 64 2.24 -0.17 -6.15
CA VAL A 64 0.95 -0.74 -5.73
C VAL A 64 1.06 -1.34 -4.34
N ARG A 65 2.11 -2.12 -4.05
CA ARG A 65 2.33 -2.72 -2.72
C ARG A 65 2.41 -1.63 -1.64
N ILE A 66 3.19 -0.57 -1.87
CA ILE A 66 3.32 0.53 -0.90
C ILE A 66 1.99 1.29 -0.77
N PHE A 67 1.27 1.50 -1.87
CA PHE A 67 -0.04 2.15 -1.84
C PHE A 67 -1.05 1.35 -0.99
N VAL A 68 -1.13 0.03 -1.19
CA VAL A 68 -1.95 -0.89 -0.39
C VAL A 68 -1.56 -0.84 1.09
N ILE A 69 -0.27 -0.76 1.38
CA ILE A 69 0.24 -0.67 2.75
C ILE A 69 -0.21 0.65 3.40
N TYR A 70 -0.08 1.79 2.73
CA TYR A 70 -0.33 3.11 3.32
C TYR A 70 -1.80 3.53 3.31
N ARG A 71 -2.57 3.12 2.30
CA ARG A 71 -3.98 3.49 2.08
C ARG A 71 -4.82 2.26 1.69
N PRO A 72 -4.84 1.19 2.52
CA PRO A 72 -5.54 -0.05 2.19
C PRO A 72 -7.03 0.15 1.93
N PHE A 73 -7.71 0.99 2.72
CA PHE A 73 -9.13 1.26 2.57
C PHE A 73 -9.48 1.80 1.19
N PHE A 74 -8.71 2.77 0.67
CA PHE A 74 -8.95 3.33 -0.66
C PHE A 74 -8.73 2.29 -1.75
N PHE A 75 -7.72 1.42 -1.62
CA PHE A 75 -7.44 0.40 -2.63
C PHE A 75 -8.53 -0.67 -2.71
N PHE A 76 -8.79 -1.36 -1.59
CA PHE A 76 -9.81 -2.42 -1.57
C PHE A 76 -11.23 -1.85 -1.64
N GLY A 77 -11.45 -0.67 -1.04
CA GLY A 77 -12.72 0.03 -1.08
C GLY A 77 -13.13 0.42 -2.48
N THR A 78 -12.22 0.96 -3.31
CA THR A 78 -12.55 1.29 -4.71
C THR A 78 -12.88 0.05 -5.52
N ILE A 79 -12.11 -1.04 -5.40
CA ILE A 79 -12.39 -2.30 -6.10
C ILE A 79 -13.73 -2.88 -5.65
N GLY A 80 -13.96 -2.96 -4.33
CA GLY A 80 -15.21 -3.47 -3.75
C GLY A 80 -16.42 -2.63 -4.15
N SER A 81 -16.30 -1.30 -4.12
CA SER A 81 -17.35 -0.39 -4.58
C SER A 81 -17.64 -0.56 -6.06
N VAL A 82 -16.63 -0.66 -6.93
CA VAL A 82 -16.86 -0.88 -8.38
C VAL A 82 -17.60 -2.19 -8.62
N LEU A 83 -17.19 -3.29 -7.98
CA LEU A 83 -17.87 -4.58 -8.10
C LEU A 83 -19.30 -4.53 -7.55
N PHE A 84 -19.48 -3.91 -6.39
CA PHE A 84 -20.79 -3.77 -5.75
C PHE A 84 -21.74 -2.92 -6.61
N PHE A 85 -21.28 -1.77 -7.12
CA PHE A 85 -22.08 -0.92 -7.99
C PHE A 85 -22.40 -1.60 -9.32
N ALA A 86 -21.46 -2.33 -9.92
CA ALA A 86 -21.72 -3.10 -11.13
C ALA A 86 -22.79 -4.18 -10.88
N GLY A 87 -22.68 -4.94 -9.77
CA GLY A 87 -23.68 -5.93 -9.37
C GLY A 87 -25.04 -5.30 -9.07
N PHE A 88 -25.04 -4.15 -8.40
CA PHE A 88 -26.24 -3.39 -8.07
C PHE A 88 -26.98 -2.90 -9.32
N LEU A 89 -26.26 -2.36 -10.31
CA LEU A 89 -26.86 -1.92 -11.58
C LEU A 89 -27.47 -3.07 -12.37
N ILE A 90 -26.80 -4.23 -12.42
CA ILE A 90 -27.33 -5.42 -13.08
C ILE A 90 -28.56 -5.95 -12.33
N GLY A 91 -28.50 -5.99 -10.99
CA GLY A 91 -29.63 -6.39 -10.14
C GLY A 91 -30.83 -5.44 -10.28
N LEU A 92 -30.60 -4.14 -10.34
CA LEU A 92 -31.65 -3.14 -10.53
C LEU A 92 -32.31 -3.27 -11.91
N ARG A 93 -31.50 -3.50 -12.96
CA ARG A 93 -32.01 -3.80 -14.31
C ARG A 93 -32.87 -5.07 -14.32
N PHE A 94 -32.46 -6.12 -13.61
CA PHE A 94 -33.26 -7.34 -13.46
C PHE A 94 -34.58 -7.07 -12.75
N LEU A 95 -34.54 -6.32 -11.64
CA LEU A 95 -35.73 -5.98 -10.86
C LEU A 95 -36.76 -5.20 -11.70
N TRP A 96 -36.28 -4.28 -12.54
CA TRP A 96 -37.14 -3.57 -13.50
C TRP A 96 -37.82 -4.54 -14.46
N ARG A 97 -37.07 -5.44 -15.13
CA ARG A 97 -37.63 -6.44 -16.06
C ARG A 97 -38.61 -7.40 -15.39
N TYR A 98 -38.34 -7.76 -14.13
CA TYR A 98 -39.22 -8.61 -13.35
C TYR A 98 -40.57 -7.93 -13.08
N LEU A 99 -40.57 -6.64 -12.73
CA LEU A 99 -41.80 -5.86 -12.52
C LEU A 99 -42.61 -5.64 -13.81
N MET A 100 -41.96 -5.61 -14.98
CA MET A 100 -42.64 -5.56 -16.28
C MET A 100 -43.23 -6.91 -16.75
N GLY A 101 -43.07 -7.99 -15.98
CA GLY A 101 -43.61 -9.31 -16.34
C GLY A 101 -42.72 -10.14 -17.29
N GLU A 102 -41.50 -9.68 -17.61
CA GLU A 102 -40.51 -10.40 -18.46
C GLU A 102 -39.43 -11.12 -17.61
N GLY A 103 -39.81 -11.56 -16.40
CA GLY A 103 -38.87 -12.11 -15.42
C GLY A 103 -38.26 -13.48 -15.78
N ASP A 104 -38.98 -14.28 -16.57
CA ASP A 104 -38.74 -15.73 -16.68
C ASP A 104 -37.43 -16.11 -17.41
N GLY A 105 -36.88 -15.21 -18.23
CA GLY A 105 -35.65 -15.46 -19.02
C GLY A 105 -34.34 -15.02 -18.37
N HIS A 106 -34.35 -14.39 -17.19
CA HIS A 106 -33.22 -13.59 -16.72
C HIS A 106 -32.46 -14.13 -15.48
N ILE A 107 -32.63 -15.41 -15.16
CA ILE A 107 -32.01 -16.07 -14.00
C ILE A 107 -30.47 -15.91 -13.99
N GLN A 108 -29.82 -15.98 -15.16
CA GLN A 108 -28.37 -15.77 -15.28
C GLN A 108 -27.93 -14.38 -14.81
N SER A 109 -28.69 -13.35 -15.14
CA SER A 109 -28.39 -11.97 -14.72
C SER A 109 -28.59 -11.78 -13.22
N LEU A 110 -29.56 -12.48 -12.62
CA LEU A 110 -29.78 -12.49 -11.18
C LEU A 110 -28.63 -13.20 -10.44
N ILE A 111 -28.16 -14.34 -10.95
CA ILE A 111 -27.00 -15.04 -10.41
C ILE A 111 -25.77 -14.14 -10.49
N LEU A 112 -25.50 -13.53 -11.65
CA LEU A 112 -24.38 -12.62 -11.85
C LEU A 112 -24.44 -11.42 -10.89
N ALA A 113 -25.61 -10.79 -10.75
CA ALA A 113 -25.82 -9.68 -9.82
C ALA A 113 -25.54 -10.10 -8.37
N SER A 114 -26.05 -11.27 -7.95
CA SER A 114 -25.87 -11.79 -6.60
C SER A 114 -24.40 -12.09 -6.29
N VAL A 115 -23.67 -12.70 -7.24
CA VAL A 115 -22.23 -12.98 -7.10
C VAL A 115 -21.43 -11.68 -7.05
N LEU A 116 -21.68 -10.72 -7.94
CA LEU A 116 -20.97 -9.43 -7.93
C LEU A 116 -21.24 -8.62 -6.65
N LEU A 117 -22.49 -8.58 -6.19
CA LEU A 117 -22.86 -7.93 -4.94
C LEU A 117 -22.18 -8.60 -3.75
N GLY A 118 -22.19 -9.93 -3.69
CA GLY A 118 -21.52 -10.70 -2.65
C GLY A 118 -20.01 -10.47 -2.62
N MET A 119 -19.35 -10.56 -3.78
CA MET A 119 -17.90 -10.31 -3.91
C MET A 119 -17.54 -8.86 -3.59
N GLY A 120 -18.33 -7.89 -4.06
CA GLY A 120 -18.15 -6.47 -3.77
C GLY A 120 -18.26 -6.18 -2.29
N PHE A 121 -19.27 -6.74 -1.63
CA PHE A 121 -19.48 -6.61 -0.18
C PHE A 121 -18.34 -7.26 0.63
N GLN A 122 -17.94 -8.49 0.29
CA GLN A 122 -16.80 -9.16 0.92
C GLN A 122 -15.51 -8.35 0.75
N THR A 123 -15.28 -7.78 -0.43
CA THR A 123 -14.11 -6.93 -0.70
C THR A 123 -14.14 -5.65 0.14
N LEU A 124 -15.31 -5.03 0.33
CA LEU A 124 -15.48 -3.89 1.23
C LEU A 124 -15.17 -4.26 2.68
N LEU A 125 -15.61 -5.43 3.16
CA LEU A 125 -15.24 -5.92 4.50
C LEU A 125 -13.72 -6.11 4.63
N ILE A 126 -13.08 -6.69 3.60
CA ILE A 126 -11.62 -6.82 3.56
C ILE A 126 -10.95 -5.43 3.60
N ALA A 127 -11.53 -4.41 2.96
CA ALA A 127 -11.01 -3.05 3.03
C ALA A 127 -10.98 -2.51 4.47
N PHE A 128 -12.05 -2.73 5.24
CA PHE A 128 -12.09 -2.37 6.67
C PHE A 128 -11.05 -3.14 7.49
N VAL A 129 -10.96 -4.46 7.31
CA VAL A 129 -10.00 -5.30 8.04
C VAL A 129 -8.56 -4.87 7.73
N ALA A 130 -8.25 -4.61 6.46
CA ALA A 130 -6.94 -4.16 6.03
C ALA A 130 -6.58 -2.78 6.60
N ASP A 131 -7.56 -1.88 6.74
CA ASP A 131 -7.35 -0.57 7.35
C ASP A 131 -7.03 -0.66 8.84
N LEU A 132 -7.80 -1.47 9.59
CA LEU A 132 -7.52 -1.78 10.99
C LEU A 132 -6.13 -2.42 11.17
N LEU A 133 -5.75 -3.34 10.28
CA LEU A 133 -4.43 -3.96 10.30
C LEU A 133 -3.30 -2.94 10.04
N SER A 134 -3.51 -2.00 9.12
CA SER A 134 -2.58 -0.91 8.85
C SER A 134 -2.42 0.04 10.05
N ALA A 135 -3.52 0.36 10.75
CA ALA A 135 -3.47 1.13 11.98
C ALA A 135 -2.66 0.42 13.07
N ASN A 136 -2.87 -0.90 13.25
CA ASN A 136 -2.08 -1.72 14.16
C ASN A 136 -0.59 -1.73 13.80
N ARG A 137 -0.26 -1.82 12.51
CA ARG A 137 1.14 -1.77 12.05
C ARG A 137 1.81 -0.43 12.39
N LYS A 138 1.10 0.69 12.23
CA LYS A 138 1.61 2.03 12.61
C LYS A 138 1.89 2.10 14.12
N LEU A 139 1.01 1.54 14.94
CA LEU A 139 1.21 1.49 16.39
C LEU A 139 2.45 0.67 16.77
N LEU A 140 2.63 -0.50 16.14
CA LEU A 140 3.82 -1.34 16.34
C LEU A 140 5.10 -0.64 15.88
N GLU A 141 5.04 0.14 14.79
CA GLU A 141 6.12 0.99 14.32
C GLU A 141 6.57 1.99 15.40
N ASP A 142 5.61 2.69 16.00
CA ASP A 142 5.88 3.68 17.04
C ASP A 142 6.44 3.03 18.30
N ILE A 143 5.93 1.87 18.69
CA ILE A 143 6.46 1.10 19.83
C ILE A 143 7.91 0.71 19.57
N ARG A 144 8.22 0.14 18.39
CA ARG A 144 9.59 -0.23 18.00
C ARG A 144 10.53 0.98 18.05
N PHE A 145 10.09 2.13 17.55
CA PHE A 145 10.88 3.35 17.56
C PHE A 145 11.18 3.83 19.00
N LYS A 146 10.18 3.81 19.87
CA LYS A 146 10.33 4.19 21.29
C LYS A 146 11.23 3.22 22.05
N THR A 147 11.09 1.91 21.86
CA THR A 147 11.94 0.90 22.51
C THR A 147 13.39 1.00 22.05
N ALA A 148 13.63 1.20 20.75
CA ALA A 148 14.97 1.42 20.23
C ALA A 148 15.61 2.70 20.81
N LYS A 149 14.84 3.77 21.01
CA LYS A 149 15.34 5.00 21.64
C LYS A 149 15.70 4.78 23.11
N LEU A 150 14.87 4.06 23.86
CA LEU A 150 15.10 3.71 25.27
C LEU A 150 16.36 2.85 25.45
N ALA A 151 16.54 1.82 24.61
CA ALA A 151 17.72 0.95 24.64
C ALA A 151 19.01 1.73 24.36
N ASN A 152 19.00 2.60 23.33
CA ASN A 152 20.14 3.45 23.02
C ASN A 152 20.45 4.44 24.16
N GLY A 153 19.43 5.01 24.80
CA GLY A 153 19.60 5.92 25.94
C GLY A 153 20.27 5.24 27.14
N LYS A 154 19.89 4.00 27.46
CA LYS A 154 20.53 3.19 28.51
C LYS A 154 22.01 2.93 28.23
N ASN A 155 22.38 2.60 26.99
CA ASN A 155 23.78 2.33 26.64
C ASN A 155 24.67 3.58 26.76
N THR A 156 24.17 4.76 26.39
CA THR A 156 24.93 6.02 26.60
C THR A 156 25.18 6.32 28.08
N ASN A 157 24.19 6.05 28.95
CA ASN A 157 24.34 6.28 30.40
C ASN A 157 25.24 5.24 31.09
N LEU A 158 25.48 4.08 30.47
CA LEU A 158 26.41 3.06 30.96
C LEU A 158 27.84 3.41 30.56
N ALA A 159 28.06 3.78 29.29
CA ALA A 159 29.37 4.21 28.81
C ALA A 159 29.89 5.45 29.57
N SER A 160 29.04 6.44 29.83
CA SER A 160 29.42 7.62 30.62
C SER A 160 29.69 7.34 32.10
N ARG A 161 29.39 6.15 32.63
CA ARG A 161 29.70 5.75 34.01
C ARG A 161 30.93 4.87 34.10
N GLU A 162 31.43 4.36 32.98
CA GLU A 162 32.71 3.63 32.90
C GLU A 162 33.89 4.57 32.63
N ASP A 163 33.62 5.79 32.14
CA ASP A 163 34.63 6.81 31.83
C ASP A 163 34.89 7.81 32.99
N ASP A 164 34.17 7.70 34.12
CA ASP A 164 34.33 8.47 35.37
C ASP A 164 35.01 7.63 36.47
#